data_AF-A0A533XEJ6-F1
#
_entry.id   AF-A0A533XEJ6-F1
#
_cell.length_a   1.000
_cell.length_b   1.000
_cell.length_c   1.000
_cell.angle_alpha   90.00
_cell.angle_beta   90.00
_cell.angle_gamma   90.00
#
_symmetry.space_group_name_H-M   'P 1'
#
loop_
_entity.id
_entity.type
_entity.pdbx_description
1 polymer ?
#
loop_
_entity_poly.entity_id
_entity_poly.type
_entity_poly.pdbx_seq_one_letter_code
_entity_poly.pdbx_strand_id
1 'polypeptide(L)'
;TEELIIAQGQKCTESDPSLVYVSVFAVGNSARVVCFVGAKARESGLSAGDIARQVASVLGGSGGGSAAFAQGGGPSLDRIEEAVRSVEGTVASLVRG
;
A
#
# COMPACT_ATOMS: atom_id res chain seq x y z
N THR A 1 6.47 7.95 13.09
CA THR A 1 5.43 7.05 13.63
C THR A 1 4.52 6.64 12.49
N GLU A 2 3.68 5.63 12.70
CA GLU A 2 2.65 5.22 11.71
C GLU A 2 1.74 6.39 11.33
N GLU A 3 1.40 7.28 12.28
CA GLU A 3 0.59 8.47 12.02
C GLU A 3 1.23 9.43 11.01
N LEU A 4 2.56 9.62 11.07
CA LEU A 4 3.26 10.46 10.10
C LEU A 4 3.22 9.85 8.69
N ILE A 5 3.29 8.52 8.58
CA ILE A 5 3.19 7.80 7.30
C ILE A 5 1.80 7.96 6.71
N ILE A 6 0.76 7.82 7.54
CA ILE A 6 -0.63 8.01 7.13
C ILE A 6 -0.87 9.47 6.68
N ALA A 7 -0.46 10.44 7.48
CA ALA A 7 -0.61 11.86 7.16
C ALA A 7 0.14 12.25 5.87
N GLN A 8 1.35 11.71 5.67
CA GLN A 8 2.12 11.94 4.46
C GLN A 8 1.45 11.32 3.23
N GLY A 9 0.98 10.06 3.34
CA GLY A 9 0.28 9.37 2.24
C GLY A 9 -0.99 10.10 1.82
N GLN A 10 -1.80 10.52 2.79
CA GLN A 10 -2.97 11.35 2.55
C GLN A 10 -2.60 12.64 1.82
N LYS A 11 -1.68 13.44 2.39
CA LYS A 11 -1.27 14.72 1.80
C LYS A 11 -0.70 14.57 0.39
N CYS A 12 0.10 13.52 0.13
CA CYS A 12 0.65 13.25 -1.20
C CYS A 12 -0.46 12.99 -2.22
N THR A 13 -1.43 12.11 -1.90
CA THR A 13 -2.52 11.75 -2.83
C THR A 13 -3.59 12.84 -2.97
N GLU A 14 -3.70 13.74 -2.01
CA GLU A 14 -4.49 14.98 -2.15
C GLU A 14 -3.79 15.99 -3.06
N SER A 15 -2.47 16.13 -2.94
CA SER A 15 -1.67 17.07 -3.75
C SER A 15 -1.52 16.61 -5.20
N ASP A 16 -1.38 15.29 -5.41
CA ASP A 16 -1.37 14.65 -6.72
C ASP A 16 -2.40 13.51 -6.76
N PRO A 17 -3.60 13.76 -7.30
CA PRO A 17 -4.65 12.76 -7.41
C PRO A 17 -4.30 11.56 -8.30
N SER A 18 -3.23 11.62 -9.11
CA SER A 18 -2.77 10.50 -9.93
C SER A 18 -1.80 9.57 -9.21
N LEU A 19 -1.37 9.94 -7.99
CA LEU A 19 -0.38 9.21 -7.24
C LEU A 19 -0.96 7.98 -6.51
N VAL A 20 -0.17 6.90 -6.50
CA VAL A 20 -0.35 5.76 -5.59
C VAL A 20 0.77 5.80 -4.56
N TYR A 21 0.41 5.94 -3.29
CA TYR A 21 1.36 5.95 -2.18
C TYR A 21 1.35 4.56 -1.53
N VAL A 22 2.51 3.94 -1.38
CA VAL A 22 2.68 2.70 -0.61
C VAL A 22 3.88 2.85 0.30
N SER A 23 3.70 2.52 1.58
CA SER A 23 4.79 2.47 2.56
C SER A 23 4.79 1.10 3.22
N VAL A 24 5.97 0.49 3.30
CA VAL A 24 6.20 -0.77 4.02
C VAL A 24 7.24 -0.52 5.10
N PHE A 25 6.94 -0.85 6.34
CA PHE A 25 7.81 -0.52 7.48
C PHE A 25 7.68 -1.52 8.63
N ALA A 26 8.73 -1.63 9.44
CA ALA A 26 8.73 -2.46 10.64
C ALA A 26 7.98 -1.77 11.79
N VAL A 27 7.19 -2.55 12.54
CA VAL A 27 6.52 -2.17 13.78
C VAL A 27 6.66 -3.32 14.78
N GLY A 28 7.50 -3.12 15.79
CA GLY A 28 7.85 -4.16 16.75
C GLY A 28 8.44 -5.39 16.04
N ASN A 29 7.78 -6.54 16.20
CA ASN A 29 8.20 -7.82 15.62
C ASN A 29 7.42 -8.17 14.33
N SER A 30 6.85 -7.19 13.65
CA SER A 30 6.04 -7.38 12.44
C SER A 30 6.27 -6.27 11.43
N ALA A 31 5.93 -6.51 10.17
CA ALA A 31 5.93 -5.51 9.13
C ALA A 31 4.50 -5.03 8.83
N ARG A 32 4.35 -3.76 8.48
CA ARG A 32 3.09 -3.15 8.05
C ARG A 32 3.20 -2.56 6.67
N VAL A 33 2.08 -2.52 5.97
CA VAL A 33 1.87 -1.79 4.73
C VAL A 33 0.74 -0.78 4.91
N VAL A 34 0.96 0.45 4.44
CA VAL A 34 -0.04 1.50 4.32
C VAL A 34 -0.11 1.90 2.85
N CYS A 35 -1.32 1.98 2.30
CA CYS A 35 -1.53 2.37 0.91
C CYS A 35 -2.62 3.44 0.78
N PHE A 36 -2.34 4.46 -0.04
CA PHE A 36 -3.33 5.42 -0.53
C PHE A 36 -3.34 5.42 -2.06
N VAL A 37 -4.52 5.56 -2.65
CA VAL A 37 -4.70 5.72 -4.09
C VAL A 37 -5.45 7.02 -4.35
N GLY A 38 -4.80 7.95 -5.06
CA GLY A 38 -5.38 9.24 -5.43
C GLY A 38 -6.66 9.09 -6.26
N ALA A 39 -7.50 10.14 -6.27
CA ALA A 39 -8.81 10.10 -6.92
C ALA A 39 -8.73 9.74 -8.41
N LYS A 40 -7.80 10.33 -9.15
CA LYS A 40 -7.60 10.07 -10.59
C LYS A 40 -7.01 8.69 -10.84
N ALA A 41 -6.09 8.22 -9.98
CA ALA A 41 -5.57 6.86 -10.08
C ALA A 41 -6.66 5.79 -9.89
N ARG A 42 -7.63 6.04 -8.99
CA ARG A 42 -8.78 5.14 -8.77
C ARG A 42 -9.68 5.01 -10.00
N GLU A 43 -9.78 6.04 -10.84
CA GLU A 43 -10.53 5.99 -12.10
C GLU A 43 -9.97 4.94 -13.08
N SER A 44 -8.68 4.58 -12.94
CA SER A 44 -8.03 3.49 -13.70
C SER A 44 -8.24 2.09 -13.09
N GLY A 45 -9.21 1.96 -12.18
CA GLY A 45 -9.56 0.70 -11.53
C GLY A 45 -8.65 0.29 -10.36
N LEU A 46 -7.71 1.15 -9.97
CA LEU A 46 -6.81 0.87 -8.85
C LEU A 46 -7.53 0.98 -7.49
N SER A 47 -7.18 0.09 -6.57
CA SER A 47 -7.78 -0.03 -5.24
C SER A 47 -6.69 -0.21 -4.19
N ALA A 48 -6.66 0.67 -3.18
CA ALA A 48 -5.72 0.57 -2.07
C ALA A 48 -5.87 -0.79 -1.34
N GLY A 49 -7.10 -1.26 -1.17
CA GLY A 49 -7.40 -2.55 -0.53
C GLY A 49 -6.75 -3.74 -1.23
N ASP A 50 -6.77 -3.76 -2.56
CA ASP A 50 -6.19 -4.86 -3.34
C ASP A 50 -4.66 -4.81 -3.30
N ILE A 51 -4.08 -3.62 -3.43
CA ILE A 51 -2.63 -3.40 -3.34
C ILE A 51 -2.12 -3.82 -1.95
N ALA A 52 -2.74 -3.30 -0.87
CA ALA A 52 -2.32 -3.62 0.49
C ALA A 52 -2.44 -5.12 0.81
N ARG A 53 -3.47 -5.79 0.29
CA ARG A 53 -3.63 -7.25 0.44
C ARG A 53 -2.51 -8.02 -0.25
N GLN A 54 -2.19 -7.70 -1.50
CA GLN A 54 -1.12 -8.40 -2.23
C GLN A 54 0.24 -8.18 -1.56
N VAL A 55 0.56 -6.95 -1.20
CA VAL A 55 1.84 -6.62 -0.52
C VAL A 55 1.91 -7.28 0.86
N ALA A 56 0.82 -7.28 1.64
CA ALA A 56 0.79 -7.97 2.94
C ALA A 56 0.93 -9.49 2.83
N SER A 57 0.50 -10.10 1.71
CA SER A 57 0.70 -11.53 1.45
C SER A 57 2.18 -11.87 1.30
N VAL A 58 2.99 -10.98 0.71
CA VAL A 58 4.46 -11.11 0.69
C VAL A 58 5.02 -11.04 2.11
N LEU A 59 4.41 -10.28 3.01
CA LEU A 59 4.83 -10.26 4.42
C LEU A 59 4.32 -11.47 5.24
N GLY A 60 3.63 -12.43 4.60
CA GLY A 60 3.05 -13.60 5.25
C GLY A 60 1.78 -13.30 6.05
N GLY A 61 1.09 -12.19 5.74
CA GLY A 61 -0.14 -11.80 6.43
C GLY A 61 -1.23 -11.34 5.50
N SER A 62 -2.02 -10.36 5.95
CA SER A 62 -3.24 -9.92 5.29
C SER A 62 -3.41 -8.41 5.34
N GLY A 63 -4.32 -7.90 4.50
CA GLY A 63 -4.62 -6.48 4.40
C GLY A 63 -6.02 -6.23 3.88
N GLY A 64 -6.51 -5.02 4.13
CA GLY A 64 -7.86 -4.60 3.75
C GLY A 64 -8.07 -3.10 3.94
N GLY A 65 -9.18 -2.62 3.40
CA GLY A 65 -9.54 -1.21 3.42
C GLY A 65 -10.51 -0.88 2.30
N SER A 66 -10.52 0.38 1.91
CA SER A 66 -11.30 0.92 0.81
C SER A 66 -10.47 1.00 -0.48
N ALA A 67 -11.09 1.46 -1.57
CA ALA A 67 -10.34 1.79 -2.79
C ALA A 67 -9.36 2.97 -2.58
N ALA A 68 -9.63 3.89 -1.64
CA ALA A 68 -8.83 5.09 -1.42
C ALA A 68 -7.69 4.90 -0.41
N PHE A 69 -7.93 4.10 0.61
CA PHE A 69 -7.01 3.87 1.72
C PHE A 69 -7.14 2.46 2.25
N ALA A 70 -6.00 1.82 2.52
CA ALA A 70 -5.95 0.49 3.09
C ALA A 70 -4.67 0.28 3.89
N GLN A 71 -4.72 -0.73 4.76
CA GLN A 71 -3.60 -1.16 5.58
C GLN A 71 -3.50 -2.68 5.59
N GLY A 72 -2.32 -3.18 5.93
CA GLY A 72 -2.06 -4.60 6.11
C GLY A 72 -0.74 -4.83 6.80
N GLY A 73 -0.32 -6.09 6.85
CA GLY A 73 0.97 -6.46 7.41
C GLY A 73 1.10 -7.95 7.58
N GLY A 74 2.24 -8.35 8.11
CA GLY A 74 2.57 -9.74 8.38
C GLY A 74 3.81 -9.90 9.25
N PRO A 75 4.12 -11.12 9.70
CA PRO A 75 5.21 -11.37 10.64
C PRO A 75 6.62 -11.30 10.02
N SER A 76 6.75 -11.38 8.69
CA SER A 76 8.05 -11.51 8.02
C SER A 76 8.78 -10.17 7.84
N LEU A 77 9.53 -9.76 8.87
CA LEU A 77 10.42 -8.59 8.82
C LEU A 77 11.55 -8.73 7.79
N ASP A 78 12.03 -9.94 7.58
CA ASP A 78 13.06 -10.30 6.61
C ASP A 78 12.61 -10.16 5.16
N ARG A 79 11.29 -10.05 4.92
CA ARG A 79 10.69 -9.90 3.58
C ARG A 79 10.29 -8.47 3.23
N ILE A 80 10.63 -7.46 4.06
CA ILE A 80 10.28 -6.06 3.78
C ILE A 80 10.81 -5.60 2.42
N GLU A 81 12.08 -5.88 2.10
CA GLU A 81 12.65 -5.46 0.81
C GLU A 81 11.98 -6.15 -0.38
N GLU A 82 11.60 -7.42 -0.22
CA GLU A 82 10.85 -8.17 -1.23
C GLU A 82 9.46 -7.56 -1.43
N ALA A 83 8.77 -7.23 -0.34
CA ALA A 83 7.47 -6.57 -0.37
C ALA A 83 7.55 -5.22 -1.09
N VAL A 84 8.56 -4.39 -0.81
CA VAL A 84 8.78 -3.12 -1.53
C VAL A 84 9.03 -3.35 -3.02
N ARG A 85 9.88 -4.31 -3.38
CA ARG A 85 10.16 -4.65 -4.79
C ARG A 85 8.94 -5.18 -5.53
N SER A 86 7.99 -5.80 -4.84
CA SER A 86 6.75 -6.31 -5.45
C SER A 86 5.74 -5.22 -5.83
N VAL A 87 5.82 -4.03 -5.21
CA VAL A 87 4.79 -2.97 -5.33
C VAL A 87 4.54 -2.56 -6.78
N GLU A 88 5.60 -2.31 -7.55
CA GLU A 88 5.48 -1.85 -8.94
C GLU A 88 4.73 -2.90 -9.80
N GLY A 89 5.10 -4.17 -9.67
CA GLY A 89 4.44 -5.27 -10.36
C GLY A 89 2.98 -5.45 -9.93
N THR A 90 2.70 -5.35 -8.63
CA THR A 90 1.33 -5.38 -8.09
C THR A 90 0.49 -4.26 -8.69
N VAL A 91 0.96 -3.01 -8.67
CA VAL A 91 0.23 -1.87 -9.21
C VAL A 91 -0.01 -2.07 -10.71
N ALA A 92 1.02 -2.40 -11.49
CA ALA A 92 0.91 -2.63 -12.92
C ALA A 92 -0.12 -3.73 -13.28
N SER A 93 -0.19 -4.80 -12.48
CA SER A 93 -1.15 -5.90 -12.69
C SER A 93 -2.61 -5.52 -12.40
N LEU A 94 -2.85 -4.46 -11.64
CA LEU A 94 -4.17 -4.03 -11.19
C LEU A 94 -4.74 -2.87 -12.01
N VAL A 95 -3.91 -2.18 -12.80
CA VAL A 95 -4.40 -1.14 -13.73
C VAL A 95 -5.31 -1.79 -14.76
N ARG A 96 -6.53 -1.28 -14.89
CA ARG A 96 -7.44 -1.65 -15.98
C ARG A 96 -7.46 -0.51 -16.98
N GLY A 97 -7.10 -0.83 -18.23
CA GLY A 97 -7.22 0.09 -19.38
C GLY A 97 -8.66 0.21 -19.88
#